data_AF-A0A9W3FCU6-F1
#
_entry.id   AF-A0A9W3FCU6-F1
#
_cell.length_a   1.000
_cell.length_b   1.000
_cell.length_c   1.000
_cell.angle_alpha   90.00
_cell.angle_beta   90.00
_cell.angle_gamma   90.00
#
_symmetry.space_group_name_H-M   'P 1'
#
loop_
_entity.id
_entity.type
_entity.pdbx_description
1 polymer ?
#
loop_
_entity_poly.entity_id
_entity_poly.type
_entity_poly.pdbx_seq_one_letter_code
_entity_poly.pdbx_strand_id
1 'polypeptide(L)'
;MPKAVPRHCQRAGKISPGIQWDEVRAQQPVDGPPVRVAYMLVVHGRAIRQLKRLLKAVYHEQHFFYIHVDKRSNYLHREVVELARQYDNVRVTPWRMVTIWGGASLLRMYLRSMRDLLEVPGWAWDFFINLSATDYPTRTNEELVAFLSKNRDKNFLKSHGRDNSRFIKKQGLDRLFHECDSHMWRLGERQIPAGIVVDGGSDWFVLTRSFVEYVVYTDDPLVAQLRQFYMYTLLPAESFFHTVLENSPACESLVDNNLRVTNWNRKLGCKCQYKHIVDWCGCSPNDFKPQDFLRLQQVSRPTFFARKFESTVNQEVLEILDFHLYGSYPPGTPALKAYWENTYDVADGPSGLSDVMLTAYTAFARLSLRHATTAASPLANPLCRFEPRGLPSSVHLYFYDDHFQGYLVTQAVQPSAQGPAETLEMWLMPQGLLKLLGRSDQASRLQSLE
;
A
#
# COMPACT_ATOMS: atom_id res chain seq x y z
N MET A 1 26.75 -18.07 -3.30
CA MET A 1 26.22 -17.78 -1.95
C MET A 1 27.39 -17.67 -0.99
N PRO A 2 27.48 -16.59 -0.19
CA PRO A 2 28.53 -16.47 0.83
C PRO A 2 28.40 -17.58 1.87
N LYS A 3 29.52 -18.18 2.28
CA LYS A 3 29.56 -19.22 3.32
C LYS A 3 29.72 -18.63 4.73
N ALA A 4 30.45 -17.52 4.83
CA ALA A 4 30.67 -16.80 6.08
C ALA A 4 30.70 -15.29 5.79
N VAL A 5 30.15 -14.48 6.69
CA VAL A 5 30.02 -13.03 6.56
C VAL A 5 30.61 -12.39 7.83
N PRO A 6 31.38 -11.29 7.75
CA PRO A 6 31.92 -10.64 8.94
C PRO A 6 30.82 -9.95 9.75
N ARG A 7 30.99 -9.91 11.07
CA ARG A 7 30.15 -9.15 12.00
C ARG A 7 30.98 -8.07 12.66
N HIS A 8 30.48 -6.84 12.64
CA HIS A 8 31.14 -5.66 13.20
C HIS A 8 30.51 -5.17 14.50
N CYS A 9 29.29 -5.62 14.79
CA CYS A 9 28.62 -5.31 16.05
C CYS A 9 29.38 -5.93 17.24
N GLN A 10 29.86 -5.07 18.14
CA GLN A 10 30.64 -5.44 19.33
C GLN A 10 29.79 -6.06 20.45
N ARG A 11 28.46 -5.95 20.37
CA ARG A 11 27.55 -6.55 21.36
C ARG A 11 27.40 -8.04 21.10
N ALA A 12 27.44 -8.80 22.20
CA ALA A 12 27.10 -10.21 22.17
C ALA A 12 25.57 -10.38 22.02
N GLY A 13 25.14 -11.22 21.08
CA GLY A 13 23.74 -11.58 20.90
C GLY A 13 22.87 -10.52 20.22
N LYS A 14 21.56 -10.61 20.47
CA LYS A 14 20.51 -9.74 19.92
C LYS A 14 20.31 -8.51 20.79
N ILE A 15 20.26 -7.33 20.17
CA ILE A 15 20.02 -6.06 20.85
C ILE A 15 18.50 -5.77 20.81
N SER A 16 17.89 -5.53 21.96
CA SER A 16 16.49 -5.07 22.02
C SER A 16 16.33 -3.97 23.07
N PRO A 17 16.82 -2.75 22.79
CA PRO A 17 16.53 -1.61 23.63
C PRO A 17 15.06 -1.24 23.37
N GLY A 18 14.22 -1.43 24.38
CA GLY A 18 12.90 -0.79 24.38
C GLY A 18 13.07 0.71 24.56
N ILE A 19 12.30 1.52 23.84
CA ILE A 19 12.13 2.92 24.20
C ILE A 19 11.13 2.97 25.35
N GLN A 20 11.53 3.51 26.51
CA GLN A 20 10.58 3.93 27.53
C GLN A 20 9.79 5.11 26.98
N TRP A 21 8.50 4.88 26.71
CA TRP A 21 7.59 5.88 26.18
C TRP A 21 6.73 6.46 27.29
N ASP A 22 6.73 7.79 27.38
CA ASP A 22 5.87 8.57 28.27
C ASP A 22 5.29 9.71 27.44
N GLU A 23 3.96 9.81 27.37
CA GLU A 23 3.27 10.86 26.59
C GLU A 23 3.62 12.27 27.10
N VAL A 24 3.96 12.42 28.39
CA VAL A 24 4.41 13.71 28.95
C VAL A 24 5.77 14.11 28.35
N ARG A 25 6.66 13.14 28.16
CA ARG A 25 7.93 13.38 27.47
C ARG A 25 7.74 13.66 26.00
N ALA A 26 6.67 13.19 25.35
CA ALA A 26 6.38 13.44 23.94
C ALA A 26 6.13 14.92 23.63
N GLN A 27 5.55 15.66 24.57
CA GLN A 27 5.17 17.07 24.41
C GLN A 27 6.29 18.08 24.73
N GLN A 28 7.41 17.62 25.31
CA GLN A 28 8.54 18.52 25.58
C GLN A 28 9.18 19.03 24.28
N PRO A 29 9.58 20.31 24.20
CA PRO A 29 10.31 20.84 23.06
C PRO A 29 11.63 20.08 22.85
N VAL A 30 12.02 19.89 21.59
CA VAL A 30 13.29 19.27 21.20
C VAL A 30 14.23 20.38 20.77
N ASP A 31 15.46 20.34 21.25
CA ASP A 31 16.50 21.24 20.78
C ASP A 31 16.92 20.88 19.34
N GLY A 32 16.98 21.89 18.47
CA GLY A 32 17.40 21.75 17.07
C GLY A 32 16.24 21.74 16.06
N PRO A 33 16.56 21.69 14.74
CA PRO A 33 15.55 21.74 13.70
C PRO A 33 14.71 20.45 13.66
N PRO A 34 13.40 20.56 13.37
CA PRO A 34 12.54 19.39 13.21
C PRO A 34 13.08 18.46 12.13
N VAL A 35 12.87 17.16 12.31
CA VAL A 35 13.24 16.18 11.29
C VAL A 35 12.41 16.35 10.02
N ARG A 36 13.01 16.05 8.87
CA ARG A 36 12.33 15.93 7.59
C ARG A 36 12.27 14.47 7.16
N VAL A 37 11.10 14.04 6.69
CA VAL A 37 10.87 12.65 6.30
C VAL A 37 10.89 12.51 4.79
N ALA A 38 11.60 11.51 4.28
CA ALA A 38 11.44 10.97 2.93
C ALA A 38 10.48 9.77 2.98
N TYR A 39 9.25 9.99 2.53
CA TYR A 39 8.25 8.94 2.36
C TYR A 39 8.46 8.21 1.03
N MET A 40 8.77 6.92 1.10
CA MET A 40 8.79 6.02 -0.05
C MET A 40 7.43 5.33 -0.18
N LEU A 41 6.60 5.83 -1.09
CA LEU A 41 5.28 5.24 -1.37
C LEU A 41 5.42 4.15 -2.43
N VAL A 42 5.12 2.91 -2.06
CA VAL A 42 5.20 1.74 -2.95
C VAL A 42 3.79 1.28 -3.29
N VAL A 43 3.31 1.60 -4.49
CA VAL A 43 1.88 1.51 -4.82
C VAL A 43 1.62 0.69 -6.08
N HIS A 44 0.47 0.03 -6.11
CA HIS A 44 -0.03 -0.75 -7.24
C HIS A 44 -1.57 -0.79 -7.18
N GLY A 45 -2.20 -1.33 -8.22
CA GLY A 45 -3.66 -1.47 -8.29
C GLY A 45 -4.33 -0.24 -8.90
N ARG A 46 -5.53 0.10 -8.42
CA ARG A 46 -6.41 1.11 -9.01
C ARG A 46 -6.85 2.23 -8.05
N ALA A 47 -6.58 2.09 -6.75
CA ALA A 47 -7.09 2.95 -5.67
C ALA A 47 -6.42 4.34 -5.59
N ILE A 48 -6.39 5.10 -6.68
CA ILE A 48 -5.79 6.44 -6.72
C ILE A 48 -6.46 7.41 -5.73
N ARG A 49 -7.79 7.32 -5.54
CA ARG A 49 -8.51 8.24 -4.63
C ARG A 49 -8.10 7.98 -3.17
N GLN A 50 -7.93 6.73 -2.79
CA GLN A 50 -7.39 6.38 -1.47
C GLN A 50 -5.93 6.82 -1.32
N LEU A 51 -5.10 6.68 -2.36
CA LEU A 51 -3.72 7.20 -2.33
C LEU A 51 -3.68 8.73 -2.17
N LYS A 52 -4.55 9.47 -2.86
CA LYS A 52 -4.71 10.93 -2.70
C LYS A 52 -5.14 11.28 -1.27
N ARG A 53 -6.05 10.49 -0.68
CA ARG A 53 -6.48 10.63 0.72
C ARG A 53 -5.32 10.40 1.71
N LEU A 54 -4.55 9.33 1.53
CA LEU A 54 -3.33 9.07 2.31
C LEU A 54 -2.33 10.22 2.18
N LEU A 55 -2.00 10.63 0.95
CA LEU A 55 -1.04 11.71 0.71
C LEU A 55 -1.50 12.98 1.42
N LYS A 56 -2.79 13.35 1.32
CA LYS A 56 -3.36 14.51 2.02
C LYS A 56 -3.16 14.43 3.54
N ALA A 57 -3.29 13.27 4.15
CA ALA A 57 -3.14 13.09 5.59
C ALA A 57 -1.67 13.21 6.06
N VAL A 58 -0.70 12.78 5.24
CA VAL A 58 0.73 12.79 5.61
C VAL A 58 1.51 13.96 5.01
N TYR A 59 0.90 14.77 4.13
CA TYR A 59 1.57 15.84 3.42
C TYR A 59 2.00 16.97 4.35
N HIS A 60 3.25 17.39 4.20
CA HIS A 60 3.78 18.62 4.75
C HIS A 60 4.88 19.14 3.81
N GLU A 61 4.99 20.46 3.65
CA GLU A 61 5.94 21.10 2.71
C GLU A 61 7.41 20.79 3.01
N GLN A 62 7.73 20.46 4.27
CA GLN A 62 9.08 20.12 4.71
C GLN A 62 9.48 18.65 4.47
N HIS A 63 8.50 17.79 4.17
CA HIS A 63 8.74 16.37 3.87
C HIS A 63 8.89 16.16 2.37
N PHE A 64 9.35 14.97 2.00
CA PHE A 64 9.58 14.58 0.62
C PHE A 64 8.86 13.28 0.31
N PHE A 65 8.25 13.18 -0.88
CA PHE A 65 7.46 12.03 -1.28
C PHE A 65 8.02 11.44 -2.57
N TYR A 66 8.54 10.22 -2.50
CA TYR A 66 9.04 9.50 -3.66
C TYR A 66 8.17 8.28 -3.92
N ILE A 67 7.53 8.25 -5.09
CA ILE A 67 6.46 7.30 -5.39
C ILE A 67 6.93 6.31 -6.45
N HIS A 68 6.97 5.04 -6.09
CA HIS A 68 7.14 3.93 -7.03
C HIS A 68 5.78 3.34 -7.34
N VAL A 69 5.46 3.26 -8.63
CA VAL A 69 4.25 2.59 -9.12
C VAL A 69 4.64 1.32 -9.86
N ASP A 70 4.10 0.17 -9.44
CA ASP A 70 4.36 -1.13 -10.07
C ASP A 70 4.21 -1.05 -11.59
N LYS A 71 5.14 -1.68 -12.33
CA LYS A 71 5.20 -1.61 -13.80
C LYS A 71 3.90 -2.06 -14.49
N ARG A 72 3.09 -2.88 -13.84
CA ARG A 72 1.80 -3.38 -14.36
C ARG A 72 0.64 -2.39 -14.14
N SER A 73 0.76 -1.45 -13.21
CA SER A 73 -0.32 -0.51 -12.85
C SER A 73 -0.22 0.81 -13.63
N ASN A 74 -0.45 0.77 -14.94
CA ASN A 74 -0.25 1.93 -15.82
C ASN A 74 -1.24 3.08 -15.58
N TYR A 75 -2.53 2.80 -15.37
CA TYR A 75 -3.51 3.81 -14.94
C TYR A 75 -3.07 4.57 -13.69
N LEU A 76 -2.72 3.84 -12.63
CA LEU A 76 -2.26 4.45 -11.39
C LEU A 76 -0.99 5.28 -11.61
N HIS A 77 -0.09 4.82 -12.47
CA HIS A 77 1.11 5.57 -12.81
C HIS A 77 0.80 6.89 -13.51
N ARG A 78 -0.11 6.91 -14.51
CA ARG A 78 -0.55 8.15 -15.18
C ARG A 78 -1.10 9.14 -14.15
N GLU A 79 -2.01 8.67 -13.30
CA GLU A 79 -2.62 9.48 -12.25
C GLU A 79 -1.59 10.05 -11.24
N VAL A 80 -0.63 9.22 -10.84
CA VAL A 80 0.41 9.62 -9.88
C VAL A 80 1.39 10.62 -10.49
N VAL A 81 1.71 10.50 -11.79
CA VAL A 81 2.54 11.49 -12.50
C VAL A 81 1.84 12.84 -12.55
N GLU A 82 0.54 12.89 -12.87
CA GLU A 82 -0.23 14.13 -12.86
C GLU A 82 -0.38 14.72 -11.45
N LEU A 83 -0.50 13.86 -10.43
CA LEU A 83 -0.51 14.28 -9.04
C LEU A 83 0.84 14.91 -8.63
N ALA A 84 1.95 14.27 -8.97
CA ALA A 84 3.29 14.73 -8.61
C ALA A 84 3.64 16.08 -9.24
N ARG A 85 3.14 16.39 -10.44
CA ARG A 85 3.36 17.69 -11.11
C ARG A 85 2.82 18.89 -10.32
N GLN A 86 1.94 18.67 -9.36
CA GLN A 86 1.32 19.73 -8.57
C GLN A 86 2.17 20.16 -7.36
N TYR A 87 3.25 19.44 -7.03
CA TYR A 87 4.03 19.66 -5.82
C TYR A 87 5.54 19.51 -6.07
N ASP A 88 6.35 20.48 -5.64
CA ASP A 88 7.81 20.46 -5.83
C ASP A 88 8.52 19.36 -5.00
N ASN A 89 7.89 18.96 -3.89
CA ASN A 89 8.39 17.94 -2.96
C ASN A 89 7.79 16.54 -3.20
N VAL A 90 7.14 16.31 -4.34
CA VAL A 90 6.61 14.99 -4.76
C VAL A 90 7.26 14.58 -6.07
N ARG A 91 7.86 13.39 -6.12
CA ARG A 91 8.51 12.84 -7.32
C ARG A 91 8.10 11.39 -7.55
N VAL A 92 8.10 10.98 -8.81
CA VAL A 92 7.82 9.59 -9.23
C VAL A 92 9.13 8.95 -9.69
N THR A 93 9.36 7.68 -9.35
CA THR A 93 10.53 6.95 -9.83
C THR A 93 10.51 6.87 -11.37
N PRO A 94 11.57 7.28 -12.08
CA PRO A 94 11.59 7.22 -13.55
C PRO A 94 11.67 5.76 -14.05
N TRP A 95 12.12 4.86 -13.18
CA TRP A 95 12.13 3.42 -13.40
C TRP A 95 10.99 2.76 -12.63
N ARG A 96 10.50 1.63 -13.14
CA ARG A 96 9.42 0.86 -12.52
C ARG A 96 9.76 -0.61 -12.57
N MET A 97 9.48 -1.33 -11.49
CA MET A 97 9.71 -2.77 -11.37
C MET A 97 8.37 -3.48 -11.22
N VAL A 98 8.32 -4.74 -11.61
CA VAL A 98 7.20 -5.64 -11.28
C VAL A 98 7.48 -6.15 -9.88
N THR A 99 6.84 -5.59 -8.87
CA THR A 99 7.06 -5.94 -7.45
C THR A 99 6.00 -6.93 -7.01
N ILE A 100 6.19 -8.20 -7.39
CA ILE A 100 5.28 -9.29 -7.01
C ILE A 100 5.34 -9.55 -5.50
N TRP A 101 4.27 -10.15 -4.96
CA TRP A 101 4.25 -10.56 -3.55
C TRP A 101 5.43 -11.51 -3.26
N GLY A 102 6.22 -11.21 -2.23
CA GLY A 102 7.40 -12.01 -1.87
C GLY A 102 8.62 -11.85 -2.77
N GLY A 103 8.53 -11.07 -3.85
CA GLY A 103 9.58 -10.89 -4.85
C GLY A 103 10.90 -10.33 -4.31
N ALA A 104 12.02 -10.81 -4.86
CA ALA A 104 13.35 -10.23 -4.66
C ALA A 104 13.44 -8.76 -5.13
N SER A 105 12.64 -8.41 -6.13
CA SER A 105 12.51 -7.09 -6.75
C SER A 105 12.08 -6.02 -5.75
N LEU A 106 11.37 -6.35 -4.66
CA LEU A 106 10.98 -5.38 -3.64
C LEU A 106 12.20 -4.79 -2.92
N LEU A 107 13.16 -5.63 -2.52
CA LEU A 107 14.40 -5.13 -1.91
C LEU A 107 15.24 -4.35 -2.93
N ARG A 108 15.32 -4.84 -4.18
CA ARG A 108 16.03 -4.13 -5.25
C ARG A 108 15.44 -2.74 -5.51
N MET A 109 14.11 -2.62 -5.46
CA MET A 109 13.38 -1.36 -5.55
C MET A 109 13.76 -0.46 -4.37
N TYR A 110 13.69 -0.93 -3.12
CA TYR A 110 14.07 -0.11 -1.97
C TYR A 110 15.51 0.40 -2.05
N LEU A 111 16.48 -0.48 -2.34
CA LEU A 111 17.89 -0.08 -2.43
C LEU A 111 18.13 0.95 -3.55
N ARG A 112 17.44 0.82 -4.68
CA ARG A 112 17.53 1.79 -5.78
C ARG A 112 16.88 3.12 -5.40
N SER A 113 15.70 3.10 -4.77
CA SER A 113 15.02 4.32 -4.32
C SER A 113 15.80 5.04 -3.22
N MET A 114 16.42 4.30 -2.30
CA MET A 114 17.30 4.86 -1.27
C MET A 114 18.48 5.59 -1.91
N ARG A 115 19.13 4.99 -2.91
CA ARG A 115 20.19 5.64 -3.67
C ARG A 115 19.70 6.92 -4.36
N ASP A 116 18.59 6.83 -5.11
CA ASP A 116 18.01 8.00 -5.77
C ASP A 116 17.75 9.12 -4.74
N LEU A 117 17.12 8.81 -3.60
CA LEU A 117 16.81 9.79 -2.56
C LEU A 117 18.04 10.44 -1.92
N LEU A 118 19.16 9.73 -1.81
CA LEU A 118 20.43 10.31 -1.34
C LEU A 118 21.02 11.29 -2.36
N GLU A 119 20.73 11.09 -3.64
CA GLU A 119 21.29 11.84 -4.78
C GLU A 119 20.37 12.96 -5.27
N VAL A 120 19.11 13.04 -4.81
CA VAL A 120 18.18 14.12 -5.20
C VAL A 120 18.69 15.48 -4.68
N PRO A 121 18.99 16.44 -5.57
CA PRO A 121 19.43 17.76 -5.15
C PRO A 121 18.34 18.50 -4.34
N GLY A 122 18.75 19.10 -3.23
CA GLY A 122 17.88 19.90 -2.35
C GLY A 122 17.04 19.08 -1.36
N TRP A 123 16.97 17.75 -1.48
CA TRP A 123 16.21 16.90 -0.57
C TRP A 123 17.08 16.42 0.61
N ALA A 124 17.18 17.27 1.63
CA ALA A 124 17.95 16.96 2.83
C ALA A 124 17.08 16.32 3.94
N TRP A 125 16.60 15.11 3.69
CA TRP A 125 15.80 14.34 4.64
C TRP A 125 16.63 13.67 5.74
N ASP A 126 16.01 13.31 6.86
CA ASP A 126 16.63 12.66 8.03
C ASP A 126 16.19 11.20 8.21
N PHE A 127 14.95 10.90 7.83
CA PHE A 127 14.34 9.58 7.97
C PHE A 127 13.74 9.09 6.66
N PHE A 128 13.94 7.82 6.37
CA PHE A 128 13.26 7.07 5.33
C PHE A 128 12.08 6.30 5.94
N ILE A 129 10.87 6.50 5.44
CA ILE A 129 9.66 5.77 5.86
C ILE A 129 8.99 5.15 4.63
N ASN A 130 8.79 3.84 4.63
CA ASN A 130 8.03 3.18 3.57
C ASN A 130 6.54 3.03 3.91
N LEU A 131 5.66 3.30 2.95
CA LEU A 131 4.21 3.12 3.05
C LEU A 131 3.66 2.49 1.76
N SER A 132 2.60 1.68 1.87
CA SER A 132 1.78 1.28 0.72
C SER A 132 0.57 2.19 0.56
N ALA A 133 -0.18 2.03 -0.53
CA ALA A 133 -1.49 2.68 -0.70
C ALA A 133 -2.56 2.24 0.33
N THR A 134 -2.27 1.19 1.12
CA THR A 134 -3.16 0.62 2.15
C THR A 134 -2.70 0.92 3.57
N ASP A 135 -1.67 1.75 3.74
CA ASP A 135 -1.27 2.28 5.04
C ASP A 135 -2.04 3.58 5.33
N TYR A 136 -2.18 3.93 6.61
CA TYR A 136 -2.78 5.20 7.03
C TYR A 136 -2.16 5.70 8.35
N PRO A 137 -1.99 7.01 8.57
CA PRO A 137 -1.51 7.53 9.85
C PRO A 137 -2.52 7.27 10.98
N THR A 138 -2.01 7.04 12.20
CA THR A 138 -2.80 6.88 13.44
C THR A 138 -2.54 7.98 14.45
N ARG A 139 -1.62 8.90 14.14
CA ARG A 139 -1.21 10.06 14.93
C ARG A 139 -0.92 11.20 13.95
N THR A 140 -0.91 12.43 14.46
CA THR A 140 -0.66 13.63 13.65
C THR A 140 0.78 13.72 13.15
N ASN A 141 1.01 14.55 12.13
CA ASN A 141 2.35 14.81 11.62
C ASN A 141 3.25 15.46 12.70
N GLU A 142 2.68 16.34 13.52
CA GLU A 142 3.36 17.04 14.60
C GLU A 142 3.88 16.07 15.65
N GLU A 143 3.05 15.09 16.05
CA GLU A 143 3.45 14.03 16.98
C GLU A 143 4.56 13.15 16.38
N LEU A 144 4.48 12.79 15.09
CA LEU A 144 5.50 12.00 14.41
C LEU A 144 6.84 12.74 14.37
N VAL A 145 6.83 14.01 13.96
CA VAL A 145 8.04 14.84 13.87
C VAL A 145 8.64 15.04 15.26
N ALA A 146 7.84 15.30 16.30
CA ALA A 146 8.32 15.42 17.67
C ALA A 146 8.97 14.12 18.16
N PHE A 147 8.34 12.96 17.90
CA PHE A 147 8.85 11.65 18.28
C PHE A 147 10.19 11.33 17.60
N LEU A 148 10.26 11.51 16.28
CA LEU A 148 11.45 11.20 15.50
C LEU A 148 12.60 12.17 15.79
N SER A 149 12.29 13.45 16.07
CA SER A 149 13.32 14.43 16.45
C SER A 149 14.02 14.05 17.76
N LYS A 150 13.30 13.46 18.73
CA LYS A 150 13.88 12.95 19.99
C LYS A 150 14.73 11.70 19.81
N ASN A 151 14.51 10.95 18.74
CA ASN A 151 15.12 9.66 18.49
C ASN A 151 15.86 9.65 17.14
N ARG A 152 16.51 10.77 16.80
CA ARG A 152 17.10 11.03 15.48
C ARG A 152 18.21 10.03 15.08
N ASP A 153 18.80 9.38 16.07
CA ASP A 153 19.86 8.38 15.94
C ASP A 153 19.35 6.93 15.95
N LYS A 154 18.03 6.70 15.99
CA LYS A 154 17.43 5.36 16.13
C LYS A 154 16.79 4.83 14.84
N ASN A 155 16.97 3.54 14.59
CA ASN A 155 16.36 2.80 13.50
C ASN A 155 15.25 1.90 14.04
N PHE A 156 14.07 1.97 13.45
CA PHE A 156 12.84 1.34 13.93
C PHE A 156 12.46 0.16 13.05
N LEU A 157 12.81 -1.04 13.51
CA LEU A 157 12.53 -2.31 12.84
C LEU A 157 11.81 -3.22 13.82
N LYS A 158 10.80 -3.97 13.37
CA LYS A 158 10.10 -4.92 14.24
C LYS A 158 10.51 -6.34 13.94
N SER A 159 11.15 -6.99 14.90
CA SER A 159 11.51 -8.40 14.83
C SER A 159 10.29 -9.31 15.07
N HIS A 160 10.40 -10.56 14.62
CA HIS A 160 9.36 -11.58 14.78
C HIS A 160 9.10 -11.99 16.24
N GLY A 161 10.08 -11.77 17.14
CA GLY A 161 9.96 -11.97 18.60
C GLY A 161 9.70 -13.42 19.04
N ARG A 162 10.15 -14.42 18.27
CA ARG A 162 9.92 -15.85 18.54
C ARG A 162 11.22 -16.64 18.39
N ASP A 163 11.14 -17.97 18.42
CA ASP A 163 12.27 -18.85 18.09
C ASP A 163 12.81 -18.55 16.67
N ASN A 164 14.11 -18.24 16.58
CA ASN A 164 14.76 -17.83 15.34
C ASN A 164 14.91 -18.99 14.34
N SER A 165 15.17 -20.20 14.83
CA SER A 165 15.30 -21.38 13.95
C SER A 165 14.00 -21.66 13.18
N ARG A 166 12.86 -21.51 13.87
CA ARG A 166 11.53 -21.62 13.28
C ARG A 166 11.22 -20.45 12.35
N PHE A 167 11.71 -19.24 12.64
CA PHE A 167 11.57 -18.09 11.74
C PHE A 167 12.29 -18.35 10.40
N ILE A 168 13.57 -18.71 10.45
CA ILE A 168 14.38 -19.05 9.27
C ILE A 168 13.66 -20.07 8.36
N LYS A 169 13.18 -21.18 8.95
CA LYS A 169 12.46 -22.22 8.23
C LYS A 169 11.13 -21.75 7.66
N LYS A 170 10.36 -20.92 8.38
CA LYS A 170 9.05 -20.43 7.92
C LYS A 170 9.15 -19.40 6.81
N GLN A 171 10.18 -18.55 6.86
CA GLN A 171 10.48 -17.58 5.81
C GLN A 171 11.14 -18.22 4.59
N GLY A 172 11.60 -19.48 4.70
CA GLY A 172 12.37 -20.13 3.63
C GLY A 172 13.74 -19.49 3.41
N LEU A 173 14.35 -18.90 4.46
CA LEU A 173 15.68 -18.28 4.35
C LEU A 173 16.77 -19.32 4.04
N ASP A 174 16.54 -20.57 4.42
CA ASP A 174 17.35 -21.77 4.10
C ASP A 174 17.04 -22.37 2.71
N ARG A 175 16.23 -21.67 1.90
CA ARG A 175 15.92 -22.05 0.51
C ARG A 175 16.48 -21.01 -0.45
N LEU A 176 16.90 -21.48 -1.62
CA LEU A 176 17.30 -20.63 -2.73
C LEU A 176 16.08 -20.34 -3.60
N PHE A 177 15.82 -19.06 -3.87
CA PHE A 177 14.77 -18.65 -4.80
C PHE A 177 15.34 -17.80 -5.94
N HIS A 178 14.64 -17.76 -7.06
CA HIS A 178 14.96 -16.87 -8.17
C HIS A 178 13.69 -16.22 -8.71
N GLU A 179 13.71 -14.89 -8.86
CA GLU A 179 12.62 -14.15 -9.48
C GLU A 179 12.81 -14.09 -10.99
N CYS A 180 11.90 -14.70 -11.74
CA CYS A 180 11.88 -14.67 -13.20
C CYS A 180 10.43 -14.78 -13.70
N ASP A 181 10.09 -14.11 -14.80
CA ASP A 181 8.75 -14.10 -15.41
C ASP A 181 7.60 -13.80 -14.44
N SER A 182 7.82 -12.83 -13.54
CA SER A 182 6.86 -12.42 -12.49
C SER A 182 6.47 -13.56 -11.53
N HIS A 183 7.36 -14.54 -11.33
CA HIS A 183 7.19 -15.65 -10.38
C HIS A 183 8.46 -15.84 -9.52
N MET A 184 8.29 -16.28 -8.27
CA MET A 184 9.39 -16.70 -7.39
C MET A 184 9.57 -18.21 -7.39
N TRP A 185 10.55 -18.67 -8.17
CA TRP A 185 10.90 -20.08 -8.32
C TRP A 185 11.76 -20.57 -7.17
N ARG A 186 11.38 -21.67 -6.51
CA ARG A 186 12.22 -22.30 -5.48
C ARG A 186 13.17 -23.31 -6.12
N LEU A 187 14.46 -23.03 -6.07
CA LEU A 187 15.50 -23.81 -6.77
C LEU A 187 16.15 -24.91 -5.94
N GLY A 188 16.05 -24.85 -4.61
CA GLY A 188 16.64 -25.86 -3.73
C GLY A 188 16.95 -25.34 -2.33
N GLU A 189 17.77 -26.09 -1.60
CA GLU A 189 18.25 -25.71 -0.28
C GLU A 189 19.52 -24.85 -0.35
N ARG A 190 19.76 -24.04 0.68
CA ARG A 190 21.04 -23.33 0.88
C ARG A 190 21.36 -23.22 2.36
N GLN A 191 22.64 -23.00 2.68
CA GLN A 191 23.08 -22.76 4.05
C GLN A 191 22.95 -21.27 4.42
N ILE A 192 22.65 -21.02 5.69
CA ILE A 192 22.73 -19.68 6.29
C ILE A 192 24.21 -19.33 6.52
N PRO A 193 24.69 -18.15 6.11
CA PRO A 193 26.10 -17.80 6.28
C PRO A 193 26.52 -17.76 7.75
N ALA A 194 27.68 -18.33 8.05
CA ALA A 194 28.26 -18.30 9.39
C ALA A 194 28.80 -16.90 9.75
N GLY A 195 28.98 -16.62 11.04
CA GLY A 195 29.63 -15.39 11.54
C GLY A 195 28.69 -14.23 11.83
N ILE A 196 27.42 -14.32 11.43
CA ILE A 196 26.40 -13.27 11.64
C ILE A 196 25.20 -13.77 12.43
N VAL A 197 24.45 -12.84 13.01
CA VAL A 197 23.11 -13.09 13.58
C VAL A 197 22.08 -12.76 12.51
N VAL A 198 21.28 -13.75 12.09
CA VAL A 198 20.13 -13.52 11.20
C VAL A 198 18.91 -13.21 12.03
N ASP A 199 18.21 -12.13 11.67
CA ASP A 199 16.92 -11.76 12.26
C ASP A 199 15.99 -11.22 11.17
N GLY A 200 14.71 -11.07 11.51
CA GLY A 200 13.74 -10.41 10.65
C GLY A 200 12.37 -10.28 11.31
N GLY A 201 11.41 -9.78 10.54
CA GLY A 201 10.05 -9.57 10.99
C GLY A 201 9.28 -8.74 9.96
N SER A 202 8.85 -7.55 10.34
CA SER A 202 8.12 -6.68 9.43
C SER A 202 9.05 -6.01 8.41
N ASP A 203 8.62 -5.93 7.15
CA ASP A 203 9.22 -5.13 6.08
C ASP A 203 8.76 -3.66 6.07
N TRP A 204 8.04 -3.21 7.09
CA TRP A 204 7.66 -1.81 7.32
C TRP A 204 8.54 -1.25 8.41
N PHE A 205 9.19 -0.12 8.15
CA PHE A 205 10.24 0.40 9.01
C PHE A 205 10.41 1.91 8.89
N VAL A 206 11.18 2.46 9.83
CA VAL A 206 11.70 3.83 9.77
C VAL A 206 13.21 3.76 9.95
N LEU A 207 13.97 4.24 8.95
CA LEU A 207 15.44 4.17 8.94
C LEU A 207 16.03 5.57 8.91
N THR A 208 17.08 5.78 9.68
CA THR A 208 17.91 7.00 9.66
C THR A 208 18.63 7.14 8.33
N ARG A 209 18.87 8.38 7.90
CA ARG A 209 19.68 8.66 6.70
C ARG A 209 21.07 8.04 6.78
N SER A 210 21.75 8.11 7.93
CA SER A 210 23.09 7.55 8.11
C SER A 210 23.13 6.03 7.91
N PHE A 211 22.12 5.30 8.40
CA PHE A 211 22.03 3.86 8.12
C PHE A 211 21.73 3.58 6.66
N VAL A 212 20.88 4.39 6.02
CA VAL A 212 20.61 4.26 4.57
C VAL A 212 21.87 4.54 3.74
N GLU A 213 22.66 5.57 4.08
CA GLU A 213 23.96 5.86 3.46
C GLU A 213 24.93 4.70 3.60
N TYR A 214 25.05 4.12 4.80
CA TYR A 214 25.84 2.91 5.03
C TYR A 214 25.35 1.74 4.16
N VAL A 215 24.05 1.46 4.15
CA VAL A 215 23.48 0.36 3.35
C VAL A 215 23.69 0.56 1.87
N VAL A 216 23.71 1.80 1.34
CA VAL A 216 23.81 2.12 -0.10
C VAL A 216 25.26 2.23 -0.57
N TYR A 217 26.12 2.95 0.16
CA TYR A 217 27.44 3.35 -0.34
C TYR A 217 28.63 2.61 0.28
N THR A 218 28.42 1.80 1.33
CA THR A 218 29.55 1.09 1.94
C THR A 218 30.14 0.03 1.01
N ASP A 219 31.46 -0.11 1.05
CA ASP A 219 32.21 -1.22 0.47
C ASP A 219 32.41 -2.38 1.48
N ASP A 220 31.78 -2.30 2.66
CA ASP A 220 31.86 -3.32 3.71
C ASP A 220 31.45 -4.71 3.19
N PRO A 221 32.29 -5.76 3.35
CA PRO A 221 31.96 -7.12 2.94
C PRO A 221 30.66 -7.66 3.57
N LEU A 222 30.25 -7.19 4.77
CA LEU A 222 28.97 -7.51 5.38
C LEU A 222 27.81 -7.18 4.43
N VAL A 223 27.75 -5.92 3.96
CA VAL A 223 26.63 -5.45 3.12
C VAL A 223 26.72 -6.03 1.72
N ALA A 224 27.93 -6.10 1.13
CA ALA A 224 28.11 -6.67 -0.21
C ALA A 224 27.66 -8.14 -0.28
N GLN A 225 28.05 -8.96 0.69
CA GLN A 225 27.69 -10.38 0.74
C GLN A 225 26.20 -10.58 1.07
N LEU A 226 25.63 -9.78 1.98
CA LEU A 226 24.20 -9.83 2.26
C LEU A 226 23.37 -9.40 1.06
N ARG A 227 23.76 -8.37 0.30
CA ARG A 227 23.08 -8.01 -0.96
C ARG A 227 23.04 -9.20 -1.91
N GLN A 228 24.16 -9.91 -2.10
CA GLN A 228 24.21 -11.11 -2.94
C GLN A 228 23.31 -12.24 -2.40
N PHE A 229 23.32 -12.49 -1.09
CA PHE A 229 22.46 -13.49 -0.47
C PHE A 229 20.96 -13.18 -0.68
N TYR A 230 20.59 -11.92 -0.49
CA TYR A 230 19.20 -11.45 -0.55
C TYR A 230 18.65 -11.23 -1.97
N MET A 231 19.49 -11.20 -3.00
CA MET A 231 19.03 -11.24 -4.40
C MET A 231 18.27 -12.53 -4.76
N TYR A 232 18.48 -13.62 -4.01
CA TYR A 232 17.89 -14.93 -4.25
C TYR A 232 17.09 -15.43 -3.04
N THR A 233 16.45 -14.50 -2.33
CA THR A 233 15.68 -14.74 -1.11
C THR A 233 14.22 -14.36 -1.32
N LEU A 234 13.30 -15.22 -0.86
CA LEU A 234 11.88 -14.89 -0.72
C LEU A 234 11.67 -13.88 0.41
N LEU A 235 10.78 -12.89 0.22
CA LEU A 235 10.46 -11.86 1.21
C LEU A 235 11.73 -11.16 1.77
N PRO A 236 12.64 -10.69 0.90
CA PRO A 236 13.97 -10.25 1.35
C PRO A 236 13.92 -9.04 2.28
N ALA A 237 12.98 -8.12 2.06
CA ALA A 237 12.82 -6.91 2.86
C ALA A 237 12.40 -7.19 4.32
N GLU A 238 11.84 -8.37 4.60
CA GLU A 238 11.45 -8.78 5.95
C GLU A 238 12.63 -9.20 6.83
N SER A 239 13.86 -9.30 6.29
CA SER A 239 15.04 -9.67 7.10
C SER A 239 16.36 -9.02 6.69
N PHE A 240 16.47 -8.47 5.47
CA PHE A 240 17.70 -7.81 5.00
C PHE A 240 18.12 -6.67 5.92
N PHE A 241 17.23 -5.71 6.20
CA PHE A 241 17.58 -4.52 6.98
C PHE A 241 17.87 -4.87 8.44
N HIS A 242 17.12 -5.82 9.03
CA HIS A 242 17.37 -6.35 10.37
C HIS A 242 18.76 -6.99 10.46
N THR A 243 19.05 -7.91 9.54
CA THR A 243 20.32 -8.65 9.53
C THR A 243 21.50 -7.73 9.25
N VAL A 244 21.38 -6.74 8.35
CA VAL A 244 22.44 -5.76 8.14
C VAL A 244 22.65 -4.92 9.41
N LEU A 245 21.58 -4.37 10.00
CA LEU A 245 21.70 -3.46 11.14
C LEU A 245 22.30 -4.15 12.37
N GLU A 246 21.79 -5.33 12.75
CA GLU A 246 22.26 -6.07 13.93
C GLU A 246 23.71 -6.53 13.85
N ASN A 247 24.28 -6.63 12.64
CA ASN A 247 25.68 -7.02 12.44
C ASN A 247 26.59 -5.83 12.07
N SER A 248 26.02 -4.65 11.83
CA SER A 248 26.76 -3.43 11.50
C SER A 248 27.34 -2.73 12.73
N PRO A 249 28.24 -1.75 12.54
CA PRO A 249 28.68 -0.87 13.64
C PRO A 249 27.53 -0.08 14.30
N ALA A 250 26.41 0.11 13.60
CA ALA A 250 25.26 0.86 14.10
C ALA A 250 24.24 0.00 14.87
N CYS A 251 24.60 -1.22 15.30
CA CYS A 251 23.66 -2.17 15.89
C CYS A 251 22.94 -1.66 17.16
N GLU A 252 23.54 -0.74 17.92
CA GLU A 252 22.94 -0.11 19.10
C GLU A 252 21.83 0.92 18.79
N SER A 253 21.70 1.31 17.51
CA SER A 253 20.61 2.21 17.07
C SER A 253 19.27 1.48 16.87
N LEU A 254 19.27 0.14 16.84
CA LEU A 254 18.06 -0.65 16.63
C LEU A 254 17.07 -0.47 17.79
N VAL A 255 15.82 -0.18 17.45
CA VAL A 255 14.67 -0.21 18.34
C VAL A 255 13.71 -1.28 17.84
N ASP A 256 13.36 -2.26 18.67
CA ASP A 256 12.44 -3.37 18.31
C ASP A 256 10.95 -2.94 18.33
N ASN A 257 10.66 -1.88 17.59
CA ASN A 257 9.34 -1.37 17.28
C ASN A 257 9.43 -0.64 15.95
N ASN A 258 8.61 -1.01 14.96
CA ASN A 258 8.57 -0.34 13.66
C ASN A 258 7.56 0.81 13.58
N LEU A 259 6.93 1.16 14.71
CA LEU A 259 5.93 2.22 14.82
C LEU A 259 4.62 1.92 14.05
N ARG A 260 4.32 0.64 13.82
CA ARG A 260 3.13 0.20 13.08
C ARG A 260 2.15 -0.62 13.91
N VAL A 261 0.87 -0.47 13.57
CA VAL A 261 -0.18 -1.45 13.88
C VAL A 261 -0.49 -2.25 12.62
N THR A 262 -0.24 -3.56 12.65
CA THR A 262 -0.55 -4.46 11.52
C THR A 262 -1.66 -5.43 11.91
N ASN A 263 -2.77 -5.43 11.19
CA ASN A 263 -3.97 -6.20 11.54
C ASN A 263 -3.86 -7.69 11.17
N TRP A 264 -2.99 -8.43 11.86
CA TRP A 264 -2.82 -9.85 11.63
C TRP A 264 -3.97 -10.68 12.24
N ASN A 265 -4.82 -11.28 11.39
CA ASN A 265 -5.69 -12.38 11.77
C ASN A 265 -5.37 -13.62 10.94
N ARG A 266 -4.49 -14.49 11.47
CA ARG A 266 -3.97 -15.66 10.74
C ARG A 266 -5.04 -16.65 10.30
N LYS A 267 -6.18 -16.74 11.01
CA LYS A 267 -7.28 -17.65 10.63
C LYS A 267 -7.87 -17.26 9.26
N LEU A 268 -7.87 -15.96 8.96
CA LEU A 268 -8.41 -15.40 7.72
C LEU A 268 -7.30 -15.12 6.70
N GLY A 269 -6.17 -14.56 7.13
CA GLY A 269 -5.12 -14.07 6.22
C GLY A 269 -4.08 -15.09 5.74
N CYS A 270 -4.00 -16.28 6.35
CA CYS A 270 -3.05 -17.33 5.97
C CYS A 270 -3.76 -18.46 5.20
N LYS A 271 -4.12 -18.22 3.94
CA LYS A 271 -4.79 -19.21 3.08
C LYS A 271 -3.90 -19.77 1.97
N CYS A 272 -2.62 -19.40 1.97
CA CYS A 272 -1.70 -19.75 0.89
C CYS A 272 -2.22 -19.27 -0.49
N GLN A 273 -2.83 -18.09 -0.51
CA GLN A 273 -3.46 -17.48 -1.69
C GLN A 273 -2.46 -17.09 -2.79
N TYR A 274 -1.16 -17.04 -2.48
CA TYR A 274 -0.09 -16.61 -3.40
C TYR A 274 0.62 -17.75 -4.13
N LYS A 275 0.14 -19.01 -4.05
CA LYS A 275 0.81 -20.16 -4.70
C LYS A 275 1.07 -20.00 -6.20
N HIS A 276 0.25 -19.20 -6.88
CA HIS A 276 0.37 -18.96 -8.31
C HIS A 276 1.41 -17.86 -8.66
N ILE A 277 2.01 -17.22 -7.65
CA ILE A 277 3.02 -16.15 -7.78
C ILE A 277 4.35 -16.61 -7.19
N VAL A 278 4.32 -17.45 -6.17
CA VAL A 278 5.52 -17.92 -5.46
C VAL A 278 5.41 -19.40 -5.08
N ASP A 279 6.54 -20.10 -5.11
CA ASP A 279 6.65 -21.50 -4.66
C ASP A 279 6.69 -21.63 -3.13
N TRP A 280 5.81 -20.92 -2.43
CA TRP A 280 5.72 -20.88 -0.97
C TRP A 280 4.32 -20.50 -0.48
N CYS A 281 4.05 -20.71 0.82
CA CYS A 281 2.82 -20.25 1.44
C CYS A 281 3.02 -18.96 2.22
N GLY A 282 2.26 -17.94 1.85
CA GLY A 282 2.23 -16.64 2.50
C GLY A 282 1.01 -16.42 3.39
N CYS A 283 1.09 -15.34 4.16
CA CYS A 283 -0.03 -14.71 4.84
C CYS A 283 -0.09 -13.24 4.45
N SER A 284 -1.25 -12.60 4.62
CA SER A 284 -1.36 -11.13 4.60
C SER A 284 -2.22 -10.63 5.75
N PRO A 285 -2.00 -9.38 6.22
CA PRO A 285 -2.88 -8.74 7.18
C PRO A 285 -4.28 -8.54 6.60
N ASN A 286 -5.26 -8.42 7.49
CA ASN A 286 -6.64 -8.07 7.16
C ASN A 286 -6.83 -6.55 7.08
N ASP A 287 -7.92 -6.13 6.47
CA ASP A 287 -8.34 -4.73 6.52
C ASP A 287 -8.97 -4.41 7.88
N PHE A 288 -8.74 -3.20 8.36
CA PHE A 288 -9.40 -2.68 9.54
C PHE A 288 -10.89 -2.40 9.28
N LYS A 289 -11.68 -2.47 10.35
CA LYS A 289 -13.11 -2.15 10.36
C LYS A 289 -13.42 -1.18 11.52
N PRO A 290 -14.61 -0.57 11.61
CA PRO A 290 -14.91 0.43 12.63
C PRO A 290 -14.70 -0.09 14.06
N GLN A 291 -15.03 -1.37 14.32
CA GLN A 291 -14.82 -2.02 15.62
C GLN A 291 -13.34 -2.12 16.04
N ASP A 292 -12.39 -1.99 15.10
CA ASP A 292 -10.96 -2.03 15.42
C ASP A 292 -10.41 -0.66 15.87
N PHE A 293 -11.21 0.43 15.83
CA PHE A 293 -10.73 1.78 16.13
C PHE A 293 -10.02 1.89 17.48
N LEU A 294 -10.54 1.24 18.53
CA LEU A 294 -9.88 1.20 19.85
C LEU A 294 -8.47 0.59 19.81
N ARG A 295 -8.20 -0.33 18.88
CA ARG A 295 -6.86 -0.92 18.70
C ARG A 295 -5.90 0.06 18.04
N LEU A 296 -6.41 0.98 17.21
CA LEU A 296 -5.63 2.04 16.57
C LEU A 296 -5.24 3.14 17.57
N GLN A 297 -6.02 3.32 18.63
CA GLN A 297 -5.76 4.28 19.70
C GLN A 297 -4.88 3.74 20.85
N GLN A 298 -4.33 2.53 20.74
CA GLN A 298 -3.54 1.94 21.83
C GLN A 298 -2.26 2.73 22.12
N VAL A 299 -2.06 3.08 23.40
CA VAL A 299 -0.91 3.85 23.92
C VAL A 299 0.21 3.00 24.52
N SER A 300 0.07 1.67 24.50
CA SER A 300 1.03 0.75 25.16
C SER A 300 2.44 0.80 24.55
N ARG A 301 2.56 1.27 23.31
CA ARG A 301 3.82 1.54 22.60
C ARG A 301 3.59 2.62 21.55
N PRO A 302 4.62 3.40 21.19
CA PRO A 302 4.48 4.42 20.15
C PRO A 302 4.18 3.77 18.80
N THR A 303 3.10 4.21 18.16
CA THR A 303 2.70 3.82 16.80
C THR A 303 2.14 5.03 16.06
N PHE A 304 2.50 5.17 14.79
CA PHE A 304 2.17 6.35 13.97
C PHE A 304 1.46 6.00 12.68
N PHE A 305 1.50 4.73 12.26
CA PHE A 305 0.78 4.24 11.08
C PHE A 305 0.17 2.87 11.35
N ALA A 306 -0.87 2.54 10.58
CA ALA A 306 -1.51 1.25 10.61
C ALA A 306 -1.78 0.70 9.20
N ARG A 307 -1.93 -0.62 9.10
CA ARG A 307 -2.35 -1.31 7.87
C ARG A 307 -3.09 -2.64 8.14
N LYS A 308 -4.02 -3.07 7.29
CA LYS A 308 -4.39 -2.48 5.99
C LYS A 308 -5.72 -1.74 6.02
N PHE A 309 -5.88 -0.81 5.09
CA PHE A 309 -7.13 -0.12 4.80
C PHE A 309 -7.41 -0.22 3.31
N GLU A 310 -8.63 -0.57 2.92
CA GLU A 310 -9.08 -0.63 1.53
C GLU A 310 -10.50 -0.04 1.45
N SER A 311 -10.68 1.07 0.72
CA SER A 311 -11.96 1.78 0.65
C SER A 311 -13.06 0.99 -0.05
N THR A 312 -12.72 -0.01 -0.87
CA THR A 312 -13.68 -0.98 -1.43
C THR A 312 -14.15 -2.03 -0.42
N VAL A 313 -13.46 -2.16 0.71
CA VAL A 313 -13.76 -3.13 1.77
C VAL A 313 -14.46 -2.47 2.96
N ASN A 314 -13.96 -1.32 3.42
CA ASN A 314 -14.60 -0.46 4.43
C ASN A 314 -13.93 0.92 4.45
N GLN A 315 -14.67 1.94 4.05
CA GLN A 315 -14.26 3.34 4.10
C GLN A 315 -14.62 4.00 5.43
N GLU A 316 -15.64 3.51 6.14
CA GLU A 316 -16.09 4.11 7.41
C GLU A 316 -14.95 4.22 8.44
N VAL A 317 -14.10 3.20 8.58
CA VAL A 317 -12.96 3.25 9.51
C VAL A 317 -11.96 4.36 9.16
N LEU A 318 -11.76 4.67 7.88
CA LEU A 318 -10.92 5.78 7.44
C LEU A 318 -11.57 7.13 7.77
N GLU A 319 -12.89 7.24 7.65
CA GLU A 319 -13.64 8.46 8.02
C GLU A 319 -13.54 8.75 9.51
N ILE A 320 -13.71 7.71 10.35
CA ILE A 320 -13.53 7.81 11.80
C ILE A 320 -12.11 8.28 12.14
N LEU A 321 -11.10 7.70 11.47
CA LEU A 321 -9.70 8.02 11.73
C LEU A 321 -9.33 9.44 11.27
N ASP A 322 -9.81 9.88 10.10
CA ASP A 322 -9.64 11.25 9.63
C ASP A 322 -10.28 12.26 10.57
N PHE A 323 -11.53 12.00 10.98
CA PHE A 323 -12.23 12.85 11.92
C PHE A 323 -11.48 12.95 13.25
N HIS A 324 -10.95 11.82 13.74
CA HIS A 324 -10.18 11.79 14.98
C HIS A 324 -8.87 12.59 14.90
N LEU A 325 -8.16 12.51 13.77
CA LEU A 325 -6.85 13.16 13.60
C LEU A 325 -6.94 14.64 13.21
N TYR A 326 -7.93 15.00 12.38
CA TYR A 326 -7.95 16.31 11.71
C TYR A 326 -9.29 17.05 11.85
N GLY A 327 -10.27 16.47 12.56
CA GLY A 327 -11.60 17.05 12.73
C GLY A 327 -12.52 16.83 11.54
N SER A 328 -13.74 17.38 11.62
CA SER A 328 -14.74 17.25 10.56
C SER A 328 -14.47 18.16 9.37
N TYR A 329 -14.83 17.68 8.19
CA TYR A 329 -15.02 18.54 7.02
C TYR A 329 -16.11 19.59 7.27
N PRO A 330 -16.07 20.74 6.56
CA PRO A 330 -17.12 21.75 6.64
C PRO A 330 -18.53 21.18 6.36
N PRO A 331 -19.57 21.70 7.03
CA PRO A 331 -20.94 21.29 6.76
C PRO A 331 -21.31 21.44 5.27
N GLY A 332 -22.06 20.47 4.73
CA GLY A 332 -22.46 20.46 3.32
C GLY A 332 -21.38 19.97 2.34
N THR A 333 -20.21 19.54 2.82
CA THR A 333 -19.21 18.89 1.95
C THR A 333 -19.82 17.64 1.31
N PRO A 334 -19.93 17.57 -0.04
CA PRO A 334 -20.59 16.46 -0.70
C PRO A 334 -19.73 15.19 -0.68
N ALA A 335 -20.36 14.05 -0.93
CA ALA A 335 -19.67 12.80 -1.25
C ALA A 335 -18.69 12.25 -0.20
N LEU A 336 -18.79 12.67 1.07
CA LEU A 336 -17.90 12.15 2.14
C LEU A 336 -18.02 10.63 2.33
N LYS A 337 -19.24 10.09 2.18
CA LYS A 337 -19.54 8.65 2.29
C LYS A 337 -19.36 7.88 0.98
N ALA A 338 -18.99 8.56 -0.10
CA ALA A 338 -18.91 7.98 -1.42
C ALA A 338 -17.47 7.60 -1.78
N TYR A 339 -17.30 6.50 -2.50
CA TYR A 339 -16.01 6.07 -3.02
C TYR A 339 -16.13 5.63 -4.48
N TRP A 340 -15.12 5.96 -5.27
CA TRP A 340 -15.04 5.61 -6.68
C TRP A 340 -13.68 5.05 -7.01
N GLU A 341 -13.67 3.93 -7.71
CA GLU A 341 -12.44 3.28 -8.15
C GLU A 341 -12.53 2.91 -9.61
N ASN A 342 -11.60 3.42 -10.41
CA ASN A 342 -11.56 3.12 -11.84
C ASN A 342 -11.08 1.69 -12.08
N THR A 343 -11.88 0.87 -12.74
CA THR A 343 -11.50 -0.49 -13.13
C THR A 343 -11.03 -0.59 -14.58
N TYR A 344 -11.34 0.41 -15.41
CA TYR A 344 -10.90 0.49 -16.79
C TYR A 344 -10.75 1.93 -17.27
N ASP A 345 -9.72 2.16 -18.08
CA ASP A 345 -9.40 3.45 -18.68
C ASP A 345 -8.91 3.24 -20.11
N VAL A 346 -9.41 4.04 -21.05
CA VAL A 346 -9.17 3.87 -22.50
C VAL A 346 -7.70 3.90 -22.88
N ALA A 347 -6.86 4.60 -22.11
CA ALA A 347 -5.43 4.65 -22.37
C ALA A 347 -4.70 3.33 -22.10
N ASP A 348 -5.34 2.37 -21.41
CA ASP A 348 -4.85 0.99 -21.29
C ASP A 348 -5.20 0.12 -22.52
N GLY A 349 -6.05 0.63 -23.42
CA GLY A 349 -6.52 -0.04 -24.63
C GLY A 349 -7.48 -1.22 -24.36
N PRO A 350 -8.08 -1.81 -25.41
CA PRO A 350 -9.04 -2.91 -25.26
C PRO A 350 -8.44 -4.16 -24.60
N SER A 351 -7.13 -4.39 -24.74
CA SER A 351 -6.40 -5.50 -24.09
C SER A 351 -6.41 -5.43 -22.55
N GLY A 352 -6.78 -4.28 -21.98
CA GLY A 352 -7.00 -4.14 -20.54
C GLY A 352 -8.31 -4.77 -20.03
N LEU A 353 -9.19 -5.22 -20.93
CA LEU A 353 -10.44 -5.88 -20.62
C LEU A 353 -10.43 -7.34 -21.07
N SER A 354 -11.13 -8.20 -20.33
CA SER A 354 -11.54 -9.50 -20.85
C SER A 354 -12.74 -9.36 -21.78
N ASP A 355 -12.97 -10.34 -22.66
CA ASP A 355 -14.15 -10.37 -23.55
C ASP A 355 -15.46 -10.27 -22.77
N VAL A 356 -15.51 -10.84 -21.56
CA VAL A 356 -16.66 -10.76 -20.65
C VAL A 356 -16.90 -9.33 -20.20
N MET A 357 -15.86 -8.63 -19.72
CA MET A 357 -15.99 -7.25 -19.26
C MET A 357 -16.33 -6.31 -20.41
N LEU A 358 -15.69 -6.46 -21.56
CA LEU A 358 -15.98 -5.68 -22.76
C LEU A 358 -17.45 -5.85 -23.20
N THR A 359 -17.93 -7.09 -23.23
CA THR A 359 -19.33 -7.40 -23.56
C THR A 359 -20.28 -6.78 -22.55
N ALA A 360 -20.01 -6.93 -21.24
CA ALA A 360 -20.83 -6.38 -20.18
C ALA A 360 -20.89 -4.84 -20.25
N TYR A 361 -19.75 -4.15 -20.31
CA TYR A 361 -19.68 -2.69 -20.28
C TYR A 361 -20.31 -2.05 -21.52
N THR A 362 -20.15 -2.67 -22.69
CA THR A 362 -20.85 -2.19 -23.90
C THR A 362 -22.36 -2.44 -23.82
N ALA A 363 -22.81 -3.56 -23.24
CA ALA A 363 -24.23 -3.81 -23.01
C ALA A 363 -24.83 -2.83 -22.00
N PHE A 364 -24.07 -2.51 -20.95
CA PHE A 364 -24.45 -1.52 -19.94
C PHE A 364 -24.71 -0.15 -20.55
N ALA A 365 -23.77 0.35 -21.36
CA ALA A 365 -23.97 1.62 -22.07
C ALA A 365 -25.24 1.59 -22.95
N ARG A 366 -25.42 0.55 -23.77
CA ARG A 366 -26.63 0.41 -24.62
C ARG A 366 -27.93 0.39 -23.82
N LEU A 367 -27.95 -0.28 -22.66
CA LEU A 367 -29.11 -0.32 -21.78
C LEU A 367 -29.45 1.07 -21.24
N SER A 368 -28.45 1.83 -20.81
CA SER A 368 -28.62 3.20 -20.32
C SER A 368 -29.11 4.17 -21.40
N LEU A 369 -28.59 4.07 -22.63
CA LEU A 369 -29.08 4.89 -23.75
C LEU A 369 -30.54 4.57 -24.09
N ARG A 370 -30.91 3.28 -24.09
CA ARG A 370 -32.30 2.87 -24.27
C ARG A 370 -33.19 3.41 -23.16
N HIS A 371 -32.72 3.36 -21.91
CA HIS A 371 -33.45 3.90 -20.78
C HIS A 371 -33.69 5.41 -20.92
N ALA A 372 -32.67 6.18 -21.30
CA ALA A 372 -32.78 7.62 -21.52
C ALA A 372 -33.86 7.97 -22.56
N THR A 373 -33.92 7.22 -23.67
CA THR A 373 -34.98 7.39 -24.68
C THR A 373 -36.37 7.05 -24.14
N THR A 374 -36.51 5.99 -23.32
CA THR A 374 -37.81 5.58 -22.76
C THR A 374 -38.30 6.47 -21.61
N ALA A 375 -37.38 7.08 -20.86
CA ALA A 375 -37.71 7.97 -19.74
C ALA A 375 -38.05 9.39 -20.20
N ALA A 376 -37.63 9.79 -21.40
CA ALA A 376 -37.93 11.10 -21.98
C ALA A 376 -39.42 11.25 -22.30
N SER A 377 -39.96 12.46 -22.10
CA SER A 377 -41.32 12.78 -22.54
C SER A 377 -41.46 12.63 -24.07
N PRO A 378 -42.67 12.41 -24.62
CA PRO A 378 -42.86 12.24 -26.06
C PRO A 378 -42.29 13.38 -26.91
N LEU A 379 -42.32 14.61 -26.39
CA LEU A 379 -41.76 15.81 -27.04
C LEU A 379 -40.22 15.87 -26.99
N ALA A 380 -39.60 15.32 -25.95
CA ALA A 380 -38.14 15.29 -25.77
C ALA A 380 -37.49 14.01 -26.31
N ASN A 381 -38.27 12.97 -26.64
CA ASN A 381 -37.79 11.68 -27.12
C ASN A 381 -36.77 11.78 -28.28
N PRO A 382 -36.98 12.62 -29.32
CA PRO A 382 -35.99 12.75 -30.41
C PRO A 382 -34.64 13.31 -29.95
N LEU A 383 -34.63 14.13 -28.89
CA LEU A 383 -33.42 14.75 -28.32
C LEU A 383 -32.67 13.81 -27.38
N CYS A 384 -33.34 12.76 -26.87
CA CYS A 384 -32.76 11.77 -25.96
C CYS A 384 -32.49 10.42 -26.64
N ARG A 385 -32.40 10.40 -27.98
CA ARG A 385 -31.96 9.25 -28.76
C ARG A 385 -30.48 9.39 -29.09
N PHE A 386 -29.72 8.37 -28.72
CA PHE A 386 -28.27 8.34 -28.86
C PHE A 386 -27.82 7.01 -29.44
N GLU A 387 -26.82 7.05 -30.31
CA GLU A 387 -26.09 5.86 -30.76
C GLU A 387 -24.72 5.80 -30.09
N PRO A 388 -24.30 4.64 -29.56
CA PRO A 388 -22.98 4.50 -28.95
C PRO A 388 -21.88 4.64 -30.02
N ARG A 389 -20.83 5.41 -29.71
CA ARG A 389 -19.65 5.55 -30.58
C ARG A 389 -18.45 4.86 -29.94
N GLY A 390 -17.90 3.87 -30.65
CA GLY A 390 -16.71 3.13 -30.19
C GLY A 390 -16.97 2.28 -28.94
N LEU A 391 -15.92 2.09 -28.13
CA LEU A 391 -15.96 1.36 -26.87
C LEU A 391 -16.08 2.33 -25.68
N PRO A 392 -16.47 1.85 -24.49
CA PRO A 392 -16.40 2.64 -23.26
C PRO A 392 -15.02 3.30 -23.09
N SER A 393 -15.00 4.52 -22.57
CA SER A 393 -13.77 5.29 -22.32
C SER A 393 -13.24 5.07 -20.90
N SER A 394 -14.13 4.91 -19.93
CA SER A 394 -13.77 4.57 -18.55
C SER A 394 -14.88 3.81 -17.85
N VAL A 395 -14.51 2.99 -16.87
CA VAL A 395 -15.46 2.33 -15.97
C VAL A 395 -15.00 2.51 -14.53
N HIS A 396 -15.92 2.90 -13.66
CA HIS A 396 -15.70 3.02 -12.22
C HIS A 396 -16.64 2.12 -11.45
N LEU A 397 -16.13 1.51 -10.38
CA LEU A 397 -16.96 1.05 -9.27
C LEU A 397 -17.42 2.27 -8.48
N TYR A 398 -18.69 2.28 -8.09
CA TYR A 398 -19.25 3.30 -7.20
C TYR A 398 -19.74 2.64 -5.91
N PHE A 399 -19.29 3.18 -4.78
CA PHE A 399 -19.74 2.80 -3.45
C PHE A 399 -20.31 4.03 -2.74
N TYR A 400 -21.34 3.80 -1.93
CA TYR A 400 -21.90 4.81 -1.04
C TYR A 400 -22.20 4.16 0.30
N ASP A 401 -21.66 4.74 1.38
CA ASP A 401 -21.80 4.25 2.75
C ASP A 401 -21.40 2.77 2.89
N ASP A 402 -20.25 2.40 2.31
CA ASP A 402 -19.72 1.03 2.24
C ASP A 402 -20.58 0.00 1.49
N HIS A 403 -21.59 0.44 0.74
CA HIS A 403 -22.40 -0.43 -0.11
C HIS A 403 -22.07 -0.21 -1.58
N PHE A 404 -21.84 -1.31 -2.31
CA PHE A 404 -21.65 -1.27 -3.75
C PHE A 404 -22.92 -0.78 -4.45
N GLN A 405 -22.81 0.32 -5.19
CA GLN A 405 -23.91 0.96 -5.91
C GLN A 405 -23.94 0.59 -7.40
N GLY A 406 -22.91 -0.11 -7.89
CA GLY A 406 -22.80 -0.52 -9.29
C GLY A 406 -21.65 0.12 -10.04
N TYR A 407 -21.80 0.20 -11.37
CA TYR A 407 -20.78 0.66 -12.29
C TYR A 407 -21.16 2.03 -12.89
N LEU A 408 -20.19 2.92 -13.00
CA LEU A 408 -20.30 4.13 -13.82
C LEU A 408 -19.52 3.89 -15.11
N VAL A 409 -20.22 3.86 -16.25
CA VAL A 409 -19.64 3.63 -17.57
C VAL A 409 -19.67 4.94 -18.34
N THR A 410 -18.49 5.42 -18.72
CA THR A 410 -18.36 6.62 -19.55
C THR A 410 -18.18 6.19 -21.00
N GLN A 411 -18.93 6.77 -21.94
CA GLN A 411 -18.79 6.48 -23.36
C GLN A 411 -19.17 7.68 -24.24
N ALA A 412 -18.48 7.82 -25.37
CA ALA A 412 -18.87 8.75 -26.42
C ALA A 412 -20.14 8.28 -27.14
N VAL A 413 -21.04 9.20 -27.44
CA VAL A 413 -22.33 8.92 -28.10
C VAL A 413 -22.62 9.94 -29.19
N GLN A 414 -23.43 9.54 -30.16
CA GLN A 414 -23.90 10.39 -31.24
C GLN A 414 -25.41 10.64 -31.06
N PRO A 415 -25.84 11.89 -30.81
CA PRO A 415 -27.26 12.23 -30.80
C PRO A 415 -27.91 11.99 -32.16
N SER A 416 -29.14 11.47 -32.17
CA SER A 416 -29.91 11.26 -33.41
C SER A 416 -30.45 12.56 -34.01
N ALA A 417 -30.77 13.55 -33.16
CA ALA A 417 -30.93 14.92 -33.62
C ALA A 417 -29.53 15.42 -34.02
N GLN A 418 -29.34 15.76 -35.30
CA GLN A 418 -28.04 16.15 -35.87
C GLN A 418 -27.29 17.13 -34.93
N GLY A 419 -26.18 16.68 -34.36
CA GLY A 419 -25.43 17.39 -33.34
C GLY A 419 -24.01 16.84 -33.17
N PRO A 420 -23.12 17.55 -32.45
CA PRO A 420 -21.78 17.04 -32.17
C PRO A 420 -21.85 15.76 -31.33
N ALA A 421 -20.81 14.94 -31.40
CA ALA A 421 -20.69 13.79 -30.51
C ALA A 421 -20.58 14.26 -29.05
N GLU A 422 -21.30 13.59 -28.16
CA GLU A 422 -21.32 13.87 -26.73
C GLU A 422 -20.57 12.77 -25.96
N THR A 423 -20.30 13.00 -24.68
CA THR A 423 -19.79 11.97 -23.77
C THR A 423 -20.73 11.86 -22.60
N LEU A 424 -21.27 10.66 -22.37
CA LEU A 424 -22.18 10.39 -21.27
C LEU A 424 -21.50 9.49 -20.24
N GLU A 425 -21.77 9.77 -18.96
CA GLU A 425 -21.52 8.83 -17.87
C GLU A 425 -22.85 8.20 -17.45
N MET A 426 -22.86 6.88 -17.40
CA MET A 426 -24.06 6.07 -17.22
C MET A 426 -23.90 5.23 -15.96
N TRP A 427 -24.79 5.41 -14.99
CA TRP A 427 -24.82 4.63 -13.76
C TRP A 427 -25.71 3.40 -13.91
N LEU A 428 -25.13 2.22 -13.69
CA LEU A 428 -25.83 0.95 -13.68
C LEU A 428 -25.72 0.27 -12.33
N MET A 429 -26.86 0.04 -11.71
CA MET A 429 -27.00 -0.69 -10.46
C MET A 429 -27.51 -2.11 -10.74
N PRO A 430 -26.87 -3.18 -10.22
CA PRO A 430 -27.37 -4.54 -10.37
C PRO A 430 -28.73 -4.68 -9.66
N GLN A 431 -29.69 -5.31 -10.34
CA GLN A 431 -30.98 -5.65 -9.76
C GLN A 431 -30.92 -7.09 -9.25
N GLY A 432 -30.97 -7.28 -7.93
CA GLY A 432 -31.00 -8.59 -7.30
C GLY A 432 -31.33 -8.45 -5.82
N LEU A 433 -32.55 -8.83 -5.45
CA LEU A 433 -32.95 -8.97 -4.06
C LEU A 433 -32.90 -10.45 -3.71
N LEU A 434 -32.13 -10.82 -2.69
CA LEU A 434 -32.24 -12.15 -2.08
C LEU A 434 -33.68 -12.33 -1.58
N LYS A 435 -34.44 -13.20 -2.23
CA LYS A 435 -35.79 -13.56 -1.81
C LYS A 435 -35.76 -14.88 -1.05
N LEU A 436 -35.77 -14.79 0.28
CA LEU A 436 -35.92 -15.96 1.14
C LEU A 436 -37.36 -16.49 1.04
N LEU A 437 -37.52 -17.76 0.64
CA LEU A 437 -38.82 -18.42 0.55
C LEU A 437 -39.11 -19.17 1.86
N GLY A 438 -40.14 -18.76 2.61
CA GLY A 438 -40.60 -19.41 3.85
C GLY A 438 -40.97 -18.43 4.97
N ARG A 439 -41.82 -18.85 5.92
CA ARG A 439 -41.99 -18.12 7.19
C ARG A 439 -40.66 -18.22 7.94
N SER A 440 -40.06 -17.09 8.32
CA SER A 440 -38.86 -17.10 9.14
C SER A 440 -39.22 -17.68 10.51
N ASP A 441 -39.06 -18.98 10.69
CA ASP A 441 -38.91 -19.52 12.02
C ASP A 441 -37.69 -18.81 12.62
N GLN A 442 -37.82 -18.32 13.86
CA GLN A 442 -36.80 -17.53 14.58
C GLN A 442 -35.44 -18.26 14.75
N ALA A 443 -35.29 -19.46 14.17
CA ALA A 443 -34.11 -20.32 14.21
C ALA A 443 -33.30 -20.37 12.89
N SER A 444 -33.69 -19.66 11.82
CA SER A 444 -32.89 -19.67 10.58
C SER A 444 -31.54 -18.96 10.76
N ARG A 445 -30.45 -19.66 10.40
CA ARG A 445 -29.06 -19.12 10.42
C ARG A 445 -28.63 -18.48 9.11
N LEU A 446 -29.45 -18.56 8.06
CA LEU A 446 -29.12 -18.00 6.75
C LEU A 446 -29.32 -16.48 6.79
N GLN A 447 -28.22 -15.74 6.62
CA GLN A 447 -28.21 -14.27 6.63
C GLN A 447 -28.02 -13.67 5.23
N SER A 448 -27.25 -14.32 4.36
CA SER A 448 -27.01 -13.89 2.98
C SER A 448 -26.63 -15.08 2.08
N LEU A 449 -26.82 -14.95 0.76
CA LEU A 449 -26.36 -15.85 -0.29
C LEU A 449 -25.94 -15.00 -1.49
N GLU A 450 -24.69 -15.13 -1.92
CA GLU A 450 -24.09 -14.42 -3.07
C GLU A 450 -23.29 -15.39 -3.94
#